data_AF-A0AAN6JDK1-F1
#
_entry.id   AF-A0AAN6JDK1-F1
#
_cell.length_a   1.000
_cell.length_b   1.000
_cell.length_c   1.000
_cell.angle_alpha   90.00
_cell.angle_beta   90.00
_cell.angle_gamma   90.00
#
_symmetry.space_group_name_H-M   'P 1'
#
loop_
_entity.id
_entity.type
_entity.pdbx_description
1 polymer ?
#
loop_
_entity_poly.entity_id
_entity_poly.type
_entity_poly.pdbx_seq_one_letter_code
_entity_poly.pdbx_strand_id
1 'polypeptide(L)'
;MGVSLSTARYLAPASFLYDFAAQQYGLWSSPNMMDIHNQNLSFFSPQPYFIGAFFFPQQLFQLAWMYRLLTLNDKNPSQAKDLATIQKFVPYYALGNVCIGTWMFFWNSSRLDISNIFVIVNTLTQLWYVNTQLEPMDTRNWNSILTHVVSKTFAGIGVLDLLHNTSAAYFVGQTPSMLVKALTGVGFAALGASSDWILGGCLVYDLVGLSVGQAQYGDQSWSSLLGAYAVGTAAIVGAKNYFRPPYVSRAAPYKQVAQDEVDDRA
;
A
#
# COMPACT_ATOMS: atom_id res chain seq x y z
N MET A 1 15.72 -8.46 11.68
CA MET A 1 15.47 -7.42 12.71
C MET A 1 13.98 -7.35 12.92
N GLY A 2 13.51 -7.48 14.16
CA GLY A 2 12.09 -7.42 14.49
C GLY A 2 11.91 -6.81 15.87
N VAL A 3 10.78 -6.14 16.08
CA VAL A 3 10.38 -5.66 17.41
C VAL A 3 9.81 -6.82 18.24
N SER A 4 9.85 -6.73 19.57
CA SER A 4 9.18 -7.73 20.43
C SER A 4 7.65 -7.70 20.20
N LEU A 5 6.95 -8.76 20.57
CA LEU A 5 5.49 -8.83 20.41
C LEU A 5 4.77 -7.76 21.24
N SER A 6 5.24 -7.47 22.45
CA SER A 6 4.69 -6.40 23.29
C SER A 6 4.87 -5.03 22.62
N THR A 7 6.06 -4.74 22.09
CA THR A 7 6.29 -3.52 21.31
C THR A 7 5.43 -3.49 20.05
N ALA A 8 5.29 -4.60 19.33
CA ALA A 8 4.49 -4.68 18.13
C ALA A 8 3.01 -4.32 18.38
N ARG A 9 2.44 -4.89 19.44
CA ARG A 9 1.04 -4.66 19.86
C ARG A 9 0.76 -3.23 20.32
N TYR A 10 1.79 -2.48 20.69
CA TYR A 10 1.67 -1.05 20.98
C TYR A 10 1.92 -0.20 19.73
N LEU A 11 3.01 -0.49 19.03
CA LEU A 11 3.55 0.33 17.94
C LEU A 11 2.58 0.40 16.75
N ALA A 12 2.02 -0.73 16.31
CA ALA A 12 1.11 -0.73 15.17
C ALA A 12 -0.19 0.07 15.42
N PRO A 13 -0.93 -0.14 16.54
CA PRO A 13 -2.08 0.70 16.85
C PRO A 13 -1.74 2.18 17.04
N ALA A 14 -0.63 2.49 17.72
CA ALA A 14 -0.22 3.87 17.96
C ALA A 14 0.11 4.59 16.65
N SER A 15 0.86 3.96 15.74
CA SER A 15 1.18 4.55 14.44
C SER A 15 -0.07 4.72 13.57
N PHE A 16 -0.99 3.74 13.58
CA PHE A 16 -2.26 3.86 12.85
C PHE A 16 -3.12 5.01 13.37
N LEU A 17 -3.24 5.16 14.69
CA LEU A 17 -4.00 6.26 15.28
C LEU A 17 -3.40 7.62 14.94
N TYR A 18 -2.06 7.71 14.94
CA TYR A 18 -1.36 8.92 14.50
C TYR A 18 -1.69 9.27 13.04
N ASP A 19 -1.52 8.32 12.12
CA ASP A 19 -1.82 8.52 10.70
C ASP A 19 -3.30 8.87 10.50
N PHE A 20 -4.21 8.07 11.08
CA PHE A 20 -5.64 8.31 10.99
C PHE A 20 -6.03 9.71 11.48
N ALA A 21 -5.51 10.16 12.62
CA ALA A 21 -5.78 11.50 13.14
C ALA A 21 -5.20 12.60 12.24
N ALA A 22 -4.00 12.40 11.69
CA ALA A 22 -3.40 13.32 10.73
C ALA A 22 -4.24 13.40 9.44
N GLN A 23 -4.73 12.27 8.91
CA GLN A 23 -5.63 12.24 7.76
C GLN A 23 -6.96 12.96 8.04
N GLN A 24 -7.52 12.81 9.25
CA GLN A 24 -8.69 13.61 9.65
C GLN A 24 -8.35 15.11 9.65
N TYR A 25 -7.24 15.51 10.27
CA TYR A 25 -6.78 16.90 10.20
C TYR A 25 -6.65 17.38 8.74
N GLY A 26 -6.07 16.54 7.88
CA GLY A 26 -5.94 16.72 6.44
C GLY A 26 -7.23 17.12 5.72
N LEU A 27 -8.30 16.38 6.02
CA LEU A 27 -9.61 16.54 5.40
C LEU A 27 -10.38 17.76 5.95
N TRP A 28 -10.19 18.09 7.23
CA TRP A 28 -11.04 19.04 7.95
C TRP A 28 -10.39 20.41 8.22
N SER A 29 -9.09 20.58 7.96
CA SER A 29 -8.41 21.88 8.13
C SER A 29 -8.74 22.88 7.02
N SER A 30 -8.24 24.12 7.13
CA SER A 30 -8.29 25.13 6.09
C SER A 30 -6.89 25.74 5.93
N PRO A 31 -6.24 25.64 4.75
CA PRO A 31 -6.67 24.82 3.60
C PRO A 31 -6.75 23.32 3.97
N ASN A 32 -7.67 22.59 3.35
CA ASN A 32 -7.70 21.12 3.44
C ASN A 32 -6.84 20.49 2.33
N MET A 33 -6.66 19.18 2.39
CA MET A 33 -5.84 18.45 1.43
C MET A 33 -6.31 18.60 -0.03
N MET A 34 -7.62 18.79 -0.25
CA MET A 34 -8.22 18.99 -1.57
C MET A 34 -7.95 20.40 -2.08
N ASP A 35 -8.00 21.41 -1.22
CA ASP A 35 -7.63 22.79 -1.57
C ASP A 35 -6.18 22.84 -2.05
N ILE A 36 -5.27 22.19 -1.31
CA ILE A 36 -3.85 22.10 -1.68
C ILE A 36 -3.67 21.35 -3.00
N HIS A 37 -4.37 20.22 -3.18
CA HIS A 37 -4.34 19.47 -4.44
C HIS A 37 -4.75 20.34 -5.63
N ASN A 38 -5.87 21.06 -5.53
CA ASN A 38 -6.38 21.90 -6.61
C ASN A 38 -5.47 23.10 -6.92
N GLN A 39 -4.73 23.59 -5.93
CA GLN A 39 -3.75 24.67 -6.11
C GLN A 39 -2.46 24.20 -6.79
N ASN A 40 -2.15 22.90 -6.74
CA ASN A 40 -0.86 22.34 -7.17
C ASN A 40 -1.04 21.23 -8.22
N LEU A 41 -2.03 21.38 -9.11
CA LEU A 41 -2.29 20.43 -10.18
C LEU A 41 -1.06 20.27 -11.09
N SER A 42 -0.77 19.02 -11.46
CA SER A 42 0.37 18.62 -12.29
C SER A 42 0.04 17.35 -13.09
N PHE A 43 0.98 16.90 -13.92
CA PHE A 43 0.78 15.75 -14.81
C PHE A 43 0.60 14.40 -14.10
N PHE A 44 0.85 14.30 -12.78
CA PHE A 44 0.44 13.12 -11.99
C PHE A 44 -0.62 13.45 -10.94
N SER A 45 -1.46 14.45 -11.16
CA SER A 45 -2.63 14.70 -10.30
C SER A 45 -3.75 13.68 -10.59
N PRO A 46 -4.11 12.82 -9.61
CA PRO A 46 -5.20 11.86 -9.77
C PRO A 46 -6.55 12.51 -9.53
N GLN A 47 -7.61 11.77 -9.86
CA GLN A 47 -8.96 12.11 -9.46
C GLN A 47 -9.12 11.87 -7.93
N PRO A 48 -9.52 12.86 -7.11
CA PRO A 48 -9.50 12.75 -5.64
C PRO A 48 -10.46 11.70 -5.03
N TYR A 49 -11.59 11.42 -5.64
CA TYR A 49 -12.51 10.38 -5.16
C TYR A 49 -11.97 8.96 -5.38
N PHE A 50 -11.11 8.73 -6.38
CA PHE A 50 -10.38 7.46 -6.50
C PHE A 50 -9.46 7.24 -5.30
N ILE A 51 -8.79 8.30 -4.83
CA ILE A 51 -7.95 8.24 -3.63
C ILE A 51 -8.81 7.85 -2.41
N GLY A 52 -9.92 8.55 -2.16
CA GLY A 52 -10.82 8.23 -1.06
C GLY A 52 -11.39 6.80 -1.12
N ALA A 53 -11.76 6.34 -2.32
CA ALA A 53 -12.29 5.00 -2.55
C ALA A 53 -11.23 3.90 -2.36
N PHE A 54 -9.95 4.19 -2.56
CA PHE A 54 -8.84 3.28 -2.24
C PHE A 54 -8.59 3.20 -0.73
N PHE A 55 -8.49 4.35 -0.06
CA PHE A 55 -8.14 4.42 1.36
C PHE A 55 -9.22 3.80 2.26
N PHE A 56 -10.50 4.01 1.98
CA PHE A 56 -11.58 3.52 2.85
C PHE A 56 -11.51 1.99 3.13
N PRO A 57 -11.53 1.10 2.12
CA PRO A 57 -11.39 -0.34 2.37
C PRO A 57 -10.02 -0.69 2.95
N GLN A 58 -8.97 0.04 2.59
CA GLN A 58 -7.63 -0.15 3.14
C GLN A 58 -7.60 0.04 4.67
N GLN A 59 -8.30 1.05 5.20
CA GLN A 59 -8.41 1.26 6.66
C GLN A 59 -9.09 0.07 7.36
N LEU A 60 -10.13 -0.52 6.74
CA LEU A 60 -10.82 -1.68 7.30
C LEU A 60 -9.91 -2.91 7.36
N PHE A 61 -9.12 -3.16 6.33
CA PHE A 61 -8.15 -4.25 6.33
C PHE A 61 -7.03 -4.03 7.36
N GLN A 62 -6.57 -2.80 7.54
CA GLN A 62 -5.60 -2.46 8.59
C GLN A 62 -6.14 -2.71 10.00
N LEU A 63 -7.38 -2.30 10.27
CA LEU A 63 -8.05 -2.59 11.55
C LEU A 63 -8.19 -4.10 11.79
N ALA A 64 -8.64 -4.84 10.76
CA ALA A 64 -8.73 -6.30 10.84
C ALA A 64 -7.35 -6.92 11.10
N TRP A 65 -6.30 -6.45 10.44
CA TRP A 65 -4.94 -6.95 10.60
C TRP A 65 -4.39 -6.69 12.00
N MET A 66 -4.57 -5.48 12.53
CA MET A 66 -4.20 -5.14 13.90
C MET A 66 -5.00 -5.93 14.94
N TYR A 67 -6.28 -6.17 14.69
CA TYR A 67 -7.09 -7.03 15.54
C TYR A 67 -6.47 -8.44 15.66
N ARG A 68 -5.95 -9.00 14.56
CA ARG A 68 -5.23 -10.29 14.58
C ARG A 68 -3.91 -10.20 15.36
N LEU A 69 -3.14 -9.13 15.20
CA LEU A 69 -1.92 -8.88 15.99
C LEU A 69 -2.21 -8.87 17.51
N LEU A 70 -3.33 -8.28 17.92
CA LEU A 70 -3.72 -8.15 19.32
C LEU A 70 -4.30 -9.43 19.91
N THR A 71 -4.97 -10.27 19.11
CA THR A 71 -5.75 -11.41 19.61
C THR A 71 -5.10 -12.78 19.44
N LEU A 72 -4.17 -12.95 18.50
CA LEU A 72 -3.48 -14.24 18.33
C LEU A 72 -2.60 -14.56 19.54
N ASN A 73 -2.60 -15.83 19.94
CA ASN A 73 -1.86 -16.33 21.09
C ASN A 73 -0.53 -16.95 20.67
N ASP A 74 0.57 -16.39 21.18
CA ASP A 74 1.94 -16.85 20.90
C ASP A 74 2.26 -18.22 21.53
N LYS A 75 1.51 -18.63 22.56
CA LYS A 75 1.63 -19.96 23.18
C LYS A 75 0.97 -21.07 22.35
N ASN A 76 0.10 -20.73 21.40
CA ASN A 76 -0.51 -21.72 20.51
C ASN A 76 0.40 -21.91 19.28
N PRO A 77 1.00 -23.09 19.05
CA PRO A 77 1.96 -23.30 17.96
C PRO A 77 1.40 -23.02 16.57
N SER A 78 0.10 -23.22 16.35
CA SER A 78 -0.56 -22.93 15.07
C SER A 78 -0.68 -21.42 14.80
N GLN A 79 -0.91 -20.62 15.85
CA GLN A 79 -1.07 -19.17 15.76
C GLN A 79 0.26 -18.43 15.84
N ALA A 80 1.26 -19.01 16.52
CA ALA A 80 2.59 -18.41 16.67
C ALA A 80 3.26 -18.12 15.31
N LYS A 81 3.12 -19.02 14.33
CA LYS A 81 3.65 -18.81 12.97
C LYS A 81 2.99 -17.62 12.28
N ASP A 82 1.67 -17.52 12.37
CA ASP A 82 0.91 -16.42 11.77
C ASP A 82 1.26 -15.08 12.43
N LEU A 83 1.39 -15.10 13.75
CA LEU A 83 1.79 -13.95 14.53
C LEU A 83 3.20 -13.49 14.18
N ALA A 84 4.13 -14.40 13.93
CA ALA A 84 5.48 -14.06 13.48
C ALA A 84 5.48 -13.33 12.13
N THR A 85 4.65 -13.76 11.19
CA THR A 85 4.48 -13.08 9.88
C THR A 85 3.95 -11.66 10.06
N ILE A 86 2.91 -11.48 10.87
CA ILE A 86 2.32 -10.17 11.19
C ILE A 86 3.38 -9.29 11.86
N GLN A 87 4.03 -9.80 12.90
CA GLN A 87 5.04 -9.08 13.70
C GLN A 87 6.24 -8.62 12.86
N LYS A 88 6.67 -9.41 11.87
CA LYS A 88 7.75 -9.05 10.95
C LYS A 88 7.43 -7.79 10.14
N PHE A 89 6.16 -7.55 9.81
CA PHE A 89 5.73 -6.39 9.04
C PHE A 89 5.58 -5.11 9.89
N VAL A 90 5.35 -5.24 11.20
CA VAL A 90 5.01 -4.11 12.08
C VAL A 90 5.98 -2.91 12.01
N PRO A 91 7.31 -3.07 11.97
CA PRO A 91 8.21 -1.92 11.84
C PRO A 91 8.00 -1.12 10.54
N TYR A 92 7.73 -1.81 9.43
CA TYR A 92 7.50 -1.20 8.11
C TYR A 92 6.13 -0.54 8.04
N TYR A 93 5.12 -1.20 8.61
CA TYR A 93 3.79 -0.63 8.80
C TYR A 93 3.84 0.66 9.61
N ALA A 94 4.53 0.65 10.74
CA ALA A 94 4.63 1.80 11.63
C ALA A 94 5.39 2.96 11.00
N LEU A 95 6.51 2.68 10.32
CA LEU A 95 7.25 3.70 9.58
C LEU A 95 6.38 4.32 8.48
N GLY A 96 5.63 3.52 7.73
CA GLY A 96 4.74 4.02 6.70
C GLY A 96 3.66 4.94 7.25
N ASN A 97 2.96 4.53 8.31
CA ASN A 97 1.95 5.35 8.98
C ASN A 97 2.54 6.67 9.51
N VAL A 98 3.74 6.63 10.11
CA VAL A 98 4.41 7.85 10.57
C VAL A 98 4.78 8.76 9.39
N CYS A 99 5.27 8.20 8.28
CA CYS A 99 5.58 8.96 7.07
C CYS A 99 4.35 9.61 6.47
N ILE A 100 3.24 8.88 6.30
CA ILE A 100 2.00 9.42 5.70
C ILE A 100 1.33 10.43 6.63
N GLY A 101 1.25 10.14 7.93
CA GLY A 101 0.73 11.10 8.89
C GLY A 101 1.58 12.38 8.95
N THR A 102 2.90 12.27 8.88
CA THR A 102 3.79 13.45 8.85
C THR A 102 3.68 14.21 7.53
N TRP A 103 3.58 13.49 6.42
CA TRP A 103 3.34 14.04 5.09
C TRP A 103 2.12 14.96 5.09
N MET A 104 1.02 14.56 5.75
CA MET A 104 -0.21 15.35 5.78
C MET A 104 -0.03 16.74 6.39
N PHE A 105 0.78 16.89 7.44
CA PHE A 105 1.06 18.22 8.02
C PHE A 105 1.79 19.13 7.04
N PHE A 106 2.80 18.60 6.33
CA PHE A 106 3.56 19.38 5.35
C PHE A 106 2.77 19.63 4.07
N TRP A 107 1.94 18.67 3.64
CA TRP A 107 0.98 18.85 2.54
C TRP A 107 0.04 20.02 2.82
N ASN A 108 -0.66 20.00 3.97
CA ASN A 108 -1.60 21.06 4.34
C ASN A 108 -0.93 22.42 4.61
N SER A 109 0.37 22.42 4.89
CA SER A 109 1.18 23.66 5.01
C SER A 109 1.77 24.14 3.67
N SER A 110 1.38 23.53 2.55
CA SER A 110 1.93 23.79 1.20
C SER A 110 3.45 23.61 1.09
N ARG A 111 4.07 22.87 2.02
CA ARG A 111 5.49 22.50 2.00
C ARG A 111 5.68 21.18 1.27
N LEU A 112 5.30 21.17 0.00
CA LEU A 112 5.27 19.97 -0.85
C LEU A 112 6.67 19.37 -1.08
N ASP A 113 7.71 20.21 -0.99
CA ASP A 113 9.12 19.82 -1.01
C ASP A 113 9.48 18.91 0.18
N ILE A 114 9.05 19.28 1.39
CA ILE A 114 9.28 18.49 2.60
C ILE A 114 8.38 17.27 2.63
N SER A 115 7.11 17.42 2.26
CA SER A 115 6.16 16.30 2.22
C SER A 115 6.69 15.19 1.29
N ASN A 116 7.37 15.56 0.19
CA ASN A 116 7.94 14.60 -0.76
C ASN A 116 8.98 13.66 -0.14
N ILE A 117 9.76 14.15 0.84
CA ILE A 117 10.77 13.33 1.52
C ILE A 117 10.10 12.14 2.22
N PHE A 118 8.99 12.39 2.93
CA PHE A 118 8.26 11.34 3.65
C PHE A 118 7.60 10.34 2.70
N VAL A 119 7.06 10.81 1.59
CA VAL A 119 6.50 9.94 0.55
C VAL A 119 7.57 9.05 -0.07
N ILE A 120 8.76 9.59 -0.38
CA ILE A 120 9.90 8.82 -0.88
C ILE A 120 10.27 7.73 0.13
N VAL A 121 10.46 8.09 1.40
CA VAL A 121 10.83 7.15 2.46
C VAL A 121 9.78 6.05 2.61
N ASN A 122 8.49 6.40 2.66
CA ASN A 122 7.41 5.42 2.72
C ASN A 122 7.44 4.48 1.52
N THR A 123 7.41 5.03 0.31
CA THR A 123 7.30 4.26 -0.93
C THR A 123 8.45 3.28 -1.09
N LEU A 124 9.70 3.74 -0.89
CA LEU A 124 10.87 2.87 -0.98
C LEU A 124 10.84 1.79 0.11
N THR A 125 10.42 2.12 1.33
CA THR A 125 10.30 1.16 2.45
C THR A 125 9.28 0.07 2.13
N GLN A 126 8.07 0.44 1.68
CA GLN A 126 7.00 -0.53 1.42
C GLN A 126 7.34 -1.41 0.21
N LEU A 127 7.84 -0.82 -0.87
CA LEU A 127 8.27 -1.59 -2.05
C LEU A 127 9.43 -2.53 -1.69
N TRP A 128 10.41 -2.07 -0.92
CA TRP A 128 11.50 -2.94 -0.47
C TRP A 128 10.98 -4.11 0.38
N TYR A 129 10.05 -3.86 1.32
CA TYR A 129 9.48 -4.93 2.15
C TYR A 129 8.75 -5.96 1.29
N VAL A 130 7.84 -5.51 0.42
CA VAL A 130 7.02 -6.40 -0.43
C VAL A 130 7.89 -7.21 -1.40
N ASN A 131 8.98 -6.65 -1.91
CA ASN A 131 9.81 -7.33 -2.91
C ASN A 131 10.92 -8.19 -2.31
N THR A 132 11.36 -7.94 -1.07
CA THR A 132 12.55 -8.60 -0.51
C THR A 132 12.31 -9.35 0.80
N GLN A 133 11.31 -8.97 1.59
CA GLN A 133 11.07 -9.53 2.92
C GLN A 133 9.80 -10.36 3.02
N LEU A 134 8.79 -10.02 2.21
CA LEU A 134 7.50 -10.67 2.23
C LEU A 134 7.59 -12.05 1.55
N GLU A 135 7.29 -13.09 2.32
CA GLU A 135 7.24 -14.45 1.80
C GLU A 135 6.04 -14.65 0.86
N PRO A 136 6.03 -15.69 0.00
CA PRO A 136 4.87 -16.00 -0.82
C PRO A 136 3.58 -16.17 -0.01
N MET A 137 2.47 -15.61 -0.51
CA MET A 137 1.18 -15.65 0.20
C MET A 137 0.66 -17.09 0.30
N ASP A 138 0.24 -17.49 1.49
CA ASP A 138 -0.55 -18.71 1.70
C ASP A 138 -2.03 -18.37 1.54
N THR A 139 -2.63 -18.79 0.43
CA THR A 139 -4.02 -18.48 0.07
C THR A 139 -5.05 -19.26 0.87
N ARG A 140 -4.63 -20.17 1.76
CA ARG A 140 -5.52 -20.85 2.71
C ARG A 140 -5.50 -20.22 4.10
N ASN A 141 -4.53 -19.34 4.35
CA ASN A 141 -4.34 -18.72 5.64
C ASN A 141 -4.78 -17.26 5.61
N TRP A 142 -5.90 -16.98 6.29
CA TRP A 142 -6.43 -15.62 6.36
C TRP A 142 -5.45 -14.60 6.93
N ASN A 143 -4.60 -14.98 7.89
CA ASN A 143 -3.59 -14.08 8.45
C ASN A 143 -2.50 -13.72 7.43
N SER A 144 -2.13 -14.69 6.58
CA SER A 144 -1.21 -14.44 5.46
C SER A 144 -1.84 -13.52 4.42
N ILE A 145 -3.06 -13.84 3.96
CA ILE A 145 -3.81 -13.00 3.01
C ILE A 145 -3.92 -11.57 3.53
N LEU A 146 -4.33 -11.40 4.78
CA LEU A 146 -4.54 -10.08 5.37
C LEU A 146 -3.24 -9.27 5.46
N THR A 147 -2.12 -9.90 5.83
CA THR A 147 -0.80 -9.24 5.83
C THR A 147 -0.38 -8.81 4.43
N HIS A 148 -0.66 -9.64 3.42
CA HIS A 148 -0.39 -9.29 2.02
C HIS A 148 -1.29 -8.15 1.53
N VAL A 149 -2.58 -8.18 1.84
CA VAL A 149 -3.50 -7.07 1.49
C VAL A 149 -3.01 -5.76 2.09
N VAL A 150 -2.73 -5.72 3.40
CA VAL A 150 -2.26 -4.49 4.05
C VAL A 150 -0.92 -4.02 3.49
N SER A 151 0.10 -4.89 3.45
CA SER A 151 1.44 -4.48 2.99
C SER A 151 1.48 -4.07 1.53
N LYS A 152 0.76 -4.77 0.65
CA LYS A 152 0.78 -4.50 -0.79
C LYS A 152 -0.09 -3.32 -1.19
N THR A 153 -1.19 -3.06 -0.49
CA THR A 153 -1.97 -1.82 -0.72
C THR A 153 -1.19 -0.60 -0.25
N PHE A 154 -0.46 -0.69 0.87
CA PHE A 154 0.48 0.35 1.31
C PHE A 154 1.58 0.63 0.26
N ALA A 155 2.16 -0.43 -0.31
CA ALA A 155 3.16 -0.30 -1.36
C ALA A 155 2.57 0.26 -2.66
N GLY A 156 1.37 -0.18 -3.03
CA GLY A 156 0.65 0.27 -4.23
C GLY A 156 0.39 1.77 -4.19
N ILE A 157 -0.35 2.23 -3.18
CA ILE A 157 -0.66 3.67 -3.06
C ILE A 157 0.59 4.53 -2.91
N GLY A 158 1.66 4.01 -2.30
CA GLY A 158 2.95 4.69 -2.25
C GLY A 158 3.51 5.03 -3.64
N VAL A 159 3.31 4.18 -4.65
CA VAL A 159 3.73 4.51 -6.03
C VAL A 159 2.98 5.72 -6.55
N LEU A 160 1.67 5.79 -6.34
CA LEU A 160 0.87 6.96 -6.72
C LEU A 160 1.27 8.20 -5.94
N ASP A 161 1.43 8.10 -4.62
CA ASP A 161 1.84 9.21 -3.76
C ASP A 161 3.19 9.77 -4.22
N LEU A 162 4.15 8.91 -4.55
CA LEU A 162 5.46 9.31 -5.05
C LEU A 162 5.36 10.13 -6.33
N LEU A 163 4.57 9.64 -7.30
CA LEU A 163 4.38 10.35 -8.57
C LEU A 163 3.65 11.68 -8.36
N HIS A 164 2.52 11.65 -7.65
CA HIS A 164 1.66 12.80 -7.44
C HIS A 164 2.35 13.88 -6.61
N ASN A 165 2.95 13.53 -5.46
CA ASN A 165 3.59 14.52 -4.61
C ASN A 165 4.85 15.08 -5.29
N THR A 166 5.64 14.26 -5.98
CA THR A 166 6.83 14.76 -6.70
C THR A 166 6.42 15.75 -7.79
N SER A 167 5.38 15.44 -8.57
CA SER A 167 4.91 16.36 -9.61
C SER A 167 4.26 17.63 -9.04
N ALA A 168 3.49 17.51 -7.95
CA ALA A 168 2.90 18.65 -7.26
C ALA A 168 3.96 19.55 -6.61
N ALA A 169 5.08 18.99 -6.14
CA ALA A 169 6.14 19.78 -5.50
C ALA A 169 7.02 20.55 -6.50
N TYR A 170 7.29 19.98 -7.68
CA TYR A 170 8.33 20.50 -8.58
C TYR A 170 7.86 20.83 -10.00
N PHE A 171 6.65 20.43 -10.37
CA PHE A 171 6.17 20.49 -11.75
C PHE A 171 4.70 20.96 -11.87
N VAL A 172 4.28 21.86 -10.97
CA VAL A 172 2.94 22.46 -10.98
C VAL A 172 2.66 23.13 -12.34
N GLY A 173 1.48 22.87 -12.89
CA GLY A 173 1.02 23.43 -14.17
C GLY A 173 1.79 22.95 -15.41
N GLN A 174 2.71 21.99 -15.26
CA GLN A 174 3.47 21.45 -16.39
C GLN A 174 2.77 20.26 -17.03
N THR A 175 3.02 20.06 -18.33
CA THR A 175 2.62 18.87 -19.08
C THR A 175 3.76 17.85 -19.11
N PRO A 176 3.48 16.54 -19.25
CA PRO A 176 4.51 15.53 -19.21
C PRO A 176 5.34 15.53 -20.50
N SER A 177 6.66 15.58 -20.35
CA SER A 177 7.59 15.41 -21.47
C SER A 177 7.54 14.00 -22.05
N MET A 178 8.08 13.80 -23.26
CA MET A 178 8.19 12.46 -23.87
C MET A 178 8.95 11.48 -22.96
N LEU A 179 9.98 11.96 -22.27
CA LEU A 179 10.75 11.14 -21.33
C LEU A 179 9.89 10.69 -20.14
N VAL A 180 9.10 11.60 -19.55
CA VAL A 180 8.18 11.26 -18.46
C VAL A 180 7.18 10.19 -18.92
N LYS A 181 6.56 10.39 -20.09
CA LYS A 181 5.62 9.42 -20.68
C LYS A 181 6.25 8.04 -20.83
N ALA A 182 7.43 7.97 -21.45
CA ALA A 182 8.15 6.72 -21.66
C ALA A 182 8.53 6.03 -20.34
N LEU A 183 9.06 6.78 -19.37
CA LEU A 183 9.43 6.24 -18.06
C LEU A 183 8.22 5.76 -17.25
N THR A 184 7.07 6.45 -17.34
CA THR A 184 5.82 5.97 -16.75
C THR A 184 5.43 4.62 -17.34
N GLY A 185 5.38 4.51 -18.67
CA GLY A 185 5.03 3.25 -19.33
C GLY A 185 5.97 2.10 -18.96
N VAL A 186 7.28 2.32 -19.03
CA VAL A 186 8.30 1.32 -18.67
C VAL A 186 8.23 0.96 -17.18
N GLY A 187 8.09 1.96 -16.31
CA GLY A 187 8.03 1.79 -14.86
C GLY A 187 6.83 0.94 -14.43
N PHE A 188 5.63 1.28 -14.91
CA PHE A 188 4.42 0.51 -14.60
C PHE A 188 4.44 -0.89 -15.23
N ALA A 189 4.99 -1.06 -16.44
CA ALA A 189 5.18 -2.39 -17.03
C ALA A 189 6.14 -3.26 -16.19
N ALA A 190 7.26 -2.70 -15.74
CA ALA A 190 8.23 -3.41 -14.92
C ALA A 190 7.67 -3.75 -13.53
N LEU A 191 7.04 -2.79 -12.86
CA LEU A 191 6.36 -3.01 -11.58
C LEU A 191 5.25 -4.05 -11.74
N GLY A 192 4.41 -3.93 -12.77
CA GLY A 192 3.35 -4.89 -13.15
C GLY A 192 3.87 -6.31 -13.35
N ALA A 193 4.99 -6.47 -14.06
CA ALA A 193 5.62 -7.78 -14.27
C ALA A 193 6.16 -8.39 -12.96
N SER A 194 6.59 -7.56 -12.01
CA SER A 194 7.07 -8.00 -10.70
C SER A 194 5.96 -8.24 -9.66
N SER A 195 4.74 -7.80 -9.93
CA SER A 195 3.64 -7.80 -8.94
C SER A 195 2.78 -9.06 -8.98
N ASP A 196 2.05 -9.30 -7.89
CA ASP A 196 0.94 -10.23 -7.86
C ASP A 196 -0.40 -9.51 -8.08
N TRP A 197 -1.53 -10.22 -7.97
CA TRP A 197 -2.85 -9.63 -8.21
C TRP A 197 -3.15 -8.40 -7.32
N ILE A 198 -2.66 -8.39 -6.08
CA ILE A 198 -2.96 -7.31 -5.12
C ILE A 198 -2.17 -6.06 -5.51
N LEU A 199 -0.83 -6.14 -5.54
CA LEU A 199 -0.01 -4.97 -5.88
C LEU A 199 -0.27 -4.51 -7.33
N GLY A 200 -0.39 -5.45 -8.26
CA GLY A 200 -0.66 -5.14 -9.66
C GLY A 200 -2.04 -4.50 -9.85
N GLY A 201 -3.04 -4.94 -9.08
CA GLY A 201 -4.35 -4.29 -9.04
C GLY A 201 -4.29 -2.84 -8.56
N CYS A 202 -3.49 -2.55 -7.53
CA CYS A 202 -3.25 -1.17 -7.08
C CYS A 202 -2.62 -0.33 -8.19
N LEU A 203 -1.56 -0.82 -8.85
CA LEU A 203 -0.89 -0.08 -9.93
C LEU A 203 -1.82 0.25 -11.10
N VAL A 204 -2.70 -0.69 -11.47
CA VAL A 204 -3.74 -0.45 -12.49
C VAL A 204 -4.74 0.59 -12.01
N TYR A 205 -5.20 0.48 -10.76
CA TYR A 205 -6.12 1.44 -10.15
C TYR A 205 -5.53 2.86 -10.11
N ASP A 206 -4.25 2.99 -9.76
CA ASP A 206 -3.53 4.26 -9.73
C ASP A 206 -3.49 4.91 -11.12
N LEU A 207 -3.16 4.14 -12.17
CA LEU A 207 -3.16 4.64 -13.55
C LEU A 207 -4.55 5.06 -14.01
N VAL A 208 -5.61 4.36 -13.59
CA VAL A 208 -6.99 4.77 -13.87
C VAL A 208 -7.31 6.08 -13.15
N GLY A 209 -6.97 6.19 -11.86
CA GLY A 209 -7.18 7.42 -11.08
C GLY A 209 -6.45 8.63 -11.69
N LEU A 210 -5.21 8.43 -12.17
CA LEU A 210 -4.45 9.42 -12.93
C LEU A 210 -5.13 9.75 -14.26
N SER A 211 -5.53 8.75 -15.05
CA SER A 211 -6.19 8.95 -16.34
C SER A 211 -7.46 9.78 -16.21
N VAL A 212 -8.33 9.44 -15.25
CA VAL A 212 -9.57 10.19 -15.00
C VAL A 212 -9.27 11.60 -14.51
N GLY A 213 -8.28 11.78 -13.61
CA GLY A 213 -7.87 13.10 -13.13
C GLY A 213 -7.40 13.99 -14.27
N GLN A 214 -6.49 13.49 -15.12
CA GLN A 214 -5.95 14.27 -16.24
C GLN A 214 -7.02 14.62 -17.29
N ALA A 215 -8.01 13.77 -17.52
CA ALA A 215 -9.17 14.10 -18.36
C ALA A 215 -9.99 15.25 -17.75
N GLN A 216 -10.24 15.19 -16.44
CA GLN A 216 -10.96 16.24 -15.70
C GLN A 216 -10.21 17.58 -15.70
N TYR A 217 -8.87 17.54 -15.67
CA TYR A 217 -8.02 18.73 -15.65
C TYR A 217 -7.63 19.26 -17.04
N GLY A 218 -8.13 18.64 -18.11
CA GLY A 218 -8.04 19.14 -19.48
C GLY A 218 -6.94 18.55 -20.36
N ASP A 219 -6.12 17.61 -19.87
CA ASP A 219 -5.10 16.92 -20.70
C ASP A 219 -5.61 15.56 -21.19
N GLN A 220 -6.42 15.60 -22.25
CA GLN A 220 -7.03 14.41 -22.86
C GLN A 220 -6.00 13.47 -23.51
N SER A 221 -4.90 14.02 -24.03
CA SER A 221 -3.84 13.22 -24.66
C SER A 221 -3.10 12.39 -23.62
N TRP A 222 -2.72 13.03 -22.51
CA TRP A 222 -2.05 12.33 -21.43
C TRP A 222 -2.98 11.35 -20.70
N SER A 223 -4.23 11.75 -20.46
CA SER A 223 -5.27 10.87 -19.91
C SER A 223 -5.42 9.58 -20.71
N SER A 224 -5.53 9.68 -22.04
CA SER A 224 -5.68 8.52 -22.92
C SER A 224 -4.47 7.59 -22.86
N LEU A 225 -3.26 8.15 -22.78
CA LEU A 225 -2.03 7.38 -22.67
C LEU A 225 -1.89 6.68 -21.31
N LEU A 226 -2.24 7.34 -20.21
CA LEU A 226 -2.34 6.72 -18.89
C LEU A 226 -3.36 5.57 -18.86
N GLY A 227 -4.51 5.75 -19.52
CA GLY A 227 -5.51 4.68 -19.70
C GLY A 227 -4.96 3.50 -20.49
N ALA A 228 -4.20 3.76 -21.56
CA ALA A 228 -3.50 2.70 -22.31
C ALA A 228 -2.45 1.98 -21.45
N TYR A 229 -1.69 2.70 -20.62
CA TYR A 229 -0.78 2.10 -19.64
C TYR A 229 -1.52 1.26 -18.61
N ALA A 230 -2.72 1.67 -18.17
CA ALA A 230 -3.53 0.88 -17.24
C ALA A 230 -3.91 -0.47 -17.84
N VAL A 231 -4.41 -0.47 -19.09
CA VAL A 231 -4.75 -1.70 -19.83
C VAL A 231 -3.51 -2.57 -20.06
N GLY A 232 -2.39 -1.98 -20.47
CA GLY A 232 -1.13 -2.70 -20.67
C GLY A 232 -0.62 -3.34 -19.38
N THR A 233 -0.64 -2.60 -18.27
CA THR A 233 -0.24 -3.09 -16.94
C THR A 233 -1.16 -4.21 -16.49
N ALA A 234 -2.48 -4.07 -16.68
CA ALA A 234 -3.45 -5.11 -16.36
C ALA A 234 -3.21 -6.40 -17.16
N ALA A 235 -2.88 -6.28 -18.45
CA ALA A 235 -2.53 -7.42 -19.30
C ALA A 235 -1.24 -8.12 -18.81
N ILE A 236 -0.21 -7.36 -18.44
CA ILE A 236 1.04 -7.90 -17.89
C ILE A 236 0.80 -8.64 -16.58
N VAL A 237 0.12 -7.99 -15.62
CA VAL A 237 -0.22 -8.57 -14.31
C VAL A 237 -1.08 -9.82 -14.51
N GLY A 238 -2.08 -9.75 -15.38
CA GLY A 238 -3.00 -10.84 -15.68
C GLY A 238 -2.28 -12.05 -16.27
N ALA A 239 -1.51 -11.85 -17.33
CA ALA A 239 -0.74 -12.91 -17.97
C ALA A 239 0.27 -13.55 -17.00
N LYS A 240 1.08 -12.73 -16.32
CA LYS A 240 2.09 -13.22 -15.38
C LYS A 240 1.48 -14.06 -14.27
N ASN A 241 0.39 -13.59 -13.64
CA ASN A 241 -0.18 -14.29 -12.49
C ASN A 241 -1.06 -15.49 -12.88
N TYR A 242 -1.59 -15.50 -14.10
CA TYR A 242 -2.24 -16.68 -14.67
C TYR A 242 -1.23 -17.81 -14.94
N PHE A 243 -0.10 -17.51 -15.58
CA PHE A 243 0.89 -18.53 -15.95
C PHE A 243 1.87 -18.88 -14.81
N ARG A 244 2.15 -17.96 -13.90
CA ARG A 244 3.11 -18.12 -12.79
C ARG A 244 2.56 -17.50 -11.50
N PRO A 245 1.55 -18.13 -10.88
CA PRO A 245 0.97 -17.63 -9.64
C PRO A 245 2.03 -17.64 -8.52
N PRO A 246 2.29 -16.51 -7.83
CA PRO A 246 3.33 -16.39 -6.82
C PRO A 246 2.87 -16.89 -5.43
N TYR A 247 1.97 -17.87 -5.39
CA TYR A 247 1.24 -18.28 -4.19
C TYR A 247 1.57 -19.71 -3.79
N VAL A 248 1.58 -19.96 -2.48
CA VAL A 248 1.69 -21.32 -1.95
C VAL A 248 0.32 -21.95 -1.96
N SER A 249 0.09 -22.90 -2.88
CA SER A 249 -1.19 -23.60 -3.04
C SER A 249 -1.10 -25.12 -2.85
N ARG A 250 0.06 -25.71 -2.56
CA ARG A 250 0.18 -27.17 -2.31
C ARG A 250 -0.16 -27.54 -0.86
N ALA A 251 -0.78 -28.70 -0.66
CA ALA A 251 -1.13 -29.21 0.66
C ALA A 251 0.15 -29.46 1.47
N ALA A 252 0.24 -28.89 2.67
CA ALA A 252 1.08 -29.50 3.70
C ALA A 252 0.50 -30.90 3.99
N PRO A 253 1.31 -31.96 4.11
CA PRO A 253 0.81 -33.27 4.51
C PRO A 253 0.01 -33.10 5.82
N TYR A 254 -1.12 -33.81 5.91
CA TYR A 254 -2.04 -33.76 7.05
C TYR A 254 -1.28 -33.66 8.38
N LYS A 255 -1.49 -32.57 9.14
CA LYS A 255 -0.99 -32.47 10.50
C LYS A 255 -1.80 -33.43 11.37
N GLN A 256 -1.14 -34.41 11.98
CA GLN A 256 -1.71 -35.14 13.11
C GLN A 256 -2.06 -34.11 14.19
N VAL A 257 -3.33 -34.08 14.57
CA VAL A 257 -3.78 -33.37 15.77
C VAL A 257 -3.16 -34.13 16.93
N ALA A 258 -2.32 -33.46 17.73
CA ALA A 258 -1.87 -34.05 18.99
C ALA A 258 -3.13 -34.38 19.80
N GLN A 259 -3.36 -35.67 20.07
CA GLN A 259 -4.33 -36.05 21.09
C GLN A 259 -3.81 -35.44 22.39
N ASP A 260 -4.61 -34.55 22.98
CA ASP A 260 -4.44 -34.20 24.38
C ASP A 260 -4.56 -35.52 25.15
N GLU A 261 -3.43 -36.04 25.63
CA GLU A 261 -3.43 -37.11 26.62
C GLU A 261 -4.07 -36.53 27.87
N VAL A 262 -5.37 -36.78 28.03
CA VAL A 262 -6.04 -36.63 29.32
C VAL A 262 -5.51 -37.77 30.18
N ASP A 263 -4.55 -37.47 31.04
CA ASP A 263 -4.09 -38.39 32.07
C ASP A 263 -5.19 -38.51 33.15
N ASP A 264 -6.08 -39.49 32.98
CA ASP A 264 -7.16 -39.81 33.93
C ASP A 264 -6.65 -40.54 35.19
N ARG A 265 -5.39 -40.30 35.61
CA ARG A 265 -4.83 -40.85 36.86
C ARG A 265 -4.49 -39.74 37.85
N ALA A 266 -5.50 -39.29 38.60
CA ALA A 266 -5.32 -38.59 39.86
C ALA A 266 -6.43 -38.99 40.84
#